data_AF-A0A3D8QCL9-F1
#
_entry.id   AF-A0A3D8QCL9-F1
#
_cell.length_a   1.000
_cell.length_b   1.000
_cell.length_c   1.000
_cell.angle_alpha   90.00
_cell.angle_beta   90.00
_cell.angle_gamma   90.00
#
_symmetry.space_group_name_H-M   'P 1'
#
loop_
_entity.id
_entity.type
_entity.pdbx_description
1 polymer ?
#
loop_
_entity_poly.entity_id
_entity_poly.type
_entity_poly.pdbx_seq_one_letter_code
_entity_poly.pdbx_strand_id
1 'polypeptide(L)'
;MANSPEEMIPGRGEWPVDPQDDVAISDRRVWVDGCFDFSHHGHAGAMLQARRLGEELLVGVHSDEAILENKGPTVMTLEERIAAVEACRWATKCVPHAPYVTSLPWVSHYGCKYVVHGDDITSDSNGDDCYRFVKAAGRFKVVKRTPGISTTDLVGRMLLCTKGHFVKSVKGTLSGTEGSGNEEERAQCASSLQERLKDYATNETGLQPGPQVWVWEGSNTAKLQGTLDESGDFDNLVSGKPPKPGQRIVYVDGGFDLFSSGHIEFLRQVLAIEESEGLQRGWYDETRKEQRLKSHGEDYGPAYVVAGVHDDDVINHWKGLNYPIMNIFERGLCVLQCRYVHAVVFSAPFSPSQPYLETMPLGMPDVVYHGPTTFIPLTYDPYAAPKRMGIFRETTDHDFQHVNAGEIVERILKSREAYEARQRAKLQKAEIEDQVKSREAELT
;
A
#
# COMPACT_ATOMS: atom_id res chain seq x y z
N MET A 1 -14.34 0.73 -36.02
CA MET A 1 -14.30 -0.72 -36.27
C MET A 1 -13.64 -1.31 -35.05
N ALA A 2 -14.37 -2.08 -34.25
CA ALA A 2 -13.82 -2.68 -33.04
C ALA A 2 -12.85 -3.79 -33.46
N ASN A 3 -11.59 -3.65 -33.11
CA ASN A 3 -10.57 -4.65 -33.35
C ASN A 3 -10.95 -5.96 -32.64
N SER A 4 -10.70 -7.08 -33.29
CA SER A 4 -11.04 -8.40 -32.75
C SER A 4 -10.17 -8.73 -31.53
N PRO A 5 -10.60 -9.62 -30.61
CA PRO A 5 -9.80 -10.02 -29.44
C PRO A 5 -8.42 -10.59 -29.78
N GLU A 6 -8.21 -11.04 -31.02
CA GLU A 6 -6.94 -11.58 -31.52
C GLU A 6 -5.91 -10.48 -31.86
N GLU A 7 -6.33 -9.22 -32.05
CA GLU A 7 -5.43 -8.10 -32.40
C GLU A 7 -4.70 -7.49 -31.18
N MET A 8 -4.88 -8.03 -29.97
CA MET A 8 -4.26 -7.52 -28.72
C MET A 8 -3.28 -8.48 -28.05
N ILE A 9 -2.83 -9.54 -28.74
CA ILE A 9 -1.78 -10.43 -28.22
C ILE A 9 -0.44 -9.94 -28.78
N PRO A 10 0.51 -9.47 -27.94
CA PRO A 10 1.81 -9.02 -28.41
C PRO A 10 2.55 -10.11 -29.17
N GLY A 11 3.23 -9.73 -30.26
CA GLY A 11 4.16 -10.61 -30.94
C GLY A 11 5.41 -10.89 -30.10
N ARG A 12 6.22 -11.84 -30.56
CA ARG A 12 7.51 -12.13 -29.92
C ARG A 12 8.40 -10.88 -29.96
N GLY A 13 8.90 -10.46 -28.79
CA GLY A 13 9.70 -9.23 -28.66
C GLY A 13 8.89 -7.95 -28.47
N GLU A 14 7.55 -8.06 -28.45
CA GLU A 14 6.63 -6.93 -28.27
C GLU A 14 5.88 -7.03 -26.93
N TRP A 15 6.19 -8.01 -26.08
CA TRP A 15 5.59 -8.10 -24.75
C TRP A 15 6.06 -6.92 -23.91
N PRO A 16 5.15 -6.29 -23.13
CA PRO A 16 5.43 -5.03 -22.45
C PRO A 16 6.56 -5.14 -21.42
N VAL A 17 6.75 -6.34 -20.85
CA VAL A 17 7.82 -6.66 -19.92
C VAL A 17 8.26 -8.10 -20.13
N ASP A 18 9.51 -8.39 -19.77
CA ASP A 18 10.08 -9.74 -19.81
C ASP A 18 9.24 -10.77 -19.03
N PRO A 19 9.32 -12.06 -19.40
CA PRO A 19 10.06 -12.59 -20.54
C PRO A 19 9.36 -12.32 -21.88
N GLN A 20 10.10 -12.38 -22.98
CA GLN A 20 9.55 -12.24 -24.34
C GLN A 20 9.16 -13.58 -24.97
N ASP A 21 9.60 -14.68 -24.36
CA ASP A 21 9.26 -16.05 -24.75
C ASP A 21 8.31 -16.65 -23.70
N ASP A 22 7.43 -17.55 -24.12
CA ASP A 22 6.44 -18.19 -23.24
C ASP A 22 7.10 -18.93 -22.08
N VAL A 23 6.51 -18.78 -20.90
CA VAL A 23 6.88 -19.55 -19.71
C VAL A 23 5.94 -20.74 -19.54
N ALA A 24 6.49 -21.89 -19.17
CA ALA A 24 5.70 -23.06 -18.82
C ALA A 24 4.67 -22.73 -17.72
N ILE A 25 3.41 -23.08 -17.96
CA ILE A 25 2.31 -22.84 -17.03
C ILE A 25 2.55 -23.63 -15.73
N SER A 26 2.38 -22.96 -14.59
CA SER A 26 2.62 -23.53 -13.26
C SER A 26 1.53 -23.12 -12.27
N ASP A 27 1.09 -24.07 -11.44
CA ASP A 27 0.19 -23.85 -10.30
C ASP A 27 0.79 -22.87 -9.27
N ARG A 28 2.11 -22.70 -9.28
CA ARG A 28 2.86 -21.78 -8.42
C ARG A 28 2.78 -20.34 -8.92
N ARG A 29 2.25 -20.08 -10.11
CA ARG A 29 2.13 -18.72 -10.67
C ARG A 29 0.67 -18.33 -10.78
N VAL A 30 0.33 -17.21 -10.16
CA VAL A 30 -1.02 -16.67 -10.18
C VAL A 30 -1.02 -15.26 -10.79
N TRP A 31 -2.14 -14.93 -11.40
CA TRP A 31 -2.37 -13.66 -12.06
C TRP A 31 -3.48 -12.90 -11.35
N VAL A 32 -3.30 -11.60 -11.14
CA VAL A 32 -4.36 -10.65 -10.80
C VAL A 32 -4.27 -9.54 -11.84
N ASP A 33 -5.38 -9.00 -12.29
CA ASP A 33 -5.37 -7.76 -13.07
C ASP A 33 -6.41 -6.77 -12.56
N GLY A 34 -6.23 -5.51 -12.96
CA GLY A 34 -7.13 -4.45 -12.56
C GLY A 34 -6.63 -3.07 -12.96
N CYS A 35 -7.47 -2.07 -12.67
CA CYS A 35 -7.09 -0.68 -12.86
C CYS A 35 -5.98 -0.27 -11.88
N PHE A 36 -6.11 -0.66 -10.60
CA PHE A 36 -5.28 -0.17 -9.48
C PHE A 36 -5.21 1.36 -9.39
N ASP A 37 -6.26 2.01 -9.88
CA ASP A 37 -6.46 3.45 -9.79
C ASP A 37 -6.68 3.84 -8.33
N PHE A 38 -5.85 4.77 -7.85
CA PHE A 38 -5.83 5.19 -6.46
C PHE A 38 -5.65 4.01 -5.49
N SER A 39 -4.52 3.30 -5.66
CA SER A 39 -4.20 2.10 -4.90
C SER A 39 -4.30 2.35 -3.38
N HIS A 40 -4.83 1.36 -2.67
CA HIS A 40 -5.14 1.46 -1.25
C HIS A 40 -5.07 0.06 -0.65
N HIS A 41 -5.08 -0.04 0.68
CA HIS A 41 -4.89 -1.31 1.38
C HIS A 41 -5.85 -2.41 0.86
N GLY A 42 -7.11 -2.11 0.51
CA GLY A 42 -8.00 -3.11 -0.10
C GLY A 42 -7.46 -3.82 -1.36
N HIS A 43 -6.74 -3.12 -2.26
CA HIS A 43 -6.09 -3.74 -3.41
C HIS A 43 -4.93 -4.64 -2.96
N ALA A 44 -4.13 -4.16 -2.00
CA ALA A 44 -3.01 -4.94 -1.47
C ALA A 44 -3.47 -6.16 -0.67
N GLY A 45 -4.62 -6.10 0.02
CA GLY A 45 -5.26 -7.26 0.65
C GLY A 45 -5.73 -8.32 -0.36
N ALA A 46 -6.19 -7.91 -1.54
CA ALA A 46 -6.48 -8.85 -2.63
C ALA A 46 -5.19 -9.48 -3.18
N MET A 47 -4.12 -8.68 -3.35
CA MET A 47 -2.80 -9.20 -3.75
C MET A 47 -2.22 -10.16 -2.69
N LEU A 48 -2.34 -9.86 -1.39
CA LEU A 48 -1.90 -10.75 -0.31
C LEU A 48 -2.63 -12.10 -0.39
N GLN A 49 -3.96 -12.08 -0.50
CA GLN A 49 -4.74 -13.31 -0.62
C GLN A 49 -4.35 -14.10 -1.88
N ALA A 50 -4.21 -13.42 -3.02
CA ALA A 50 -3.75 -14.05 -4.27
C ALA A 50 -2.35 -14.65 -4.11
N ARG A 51 -1.43 -13.90 -3.51
CA ARG A 51 -0.05 -14.32 -3.26
C ARG A 51 0.05 -15.58 -2.41
N ARG A 52 -0.90 -15.82 -1.49
CA ARG A 52 -0.98 -17.05 -0.68
C ARG A 52 -1.46 -18.27 -1.47
N LEU A 53 -2.05 -18.09 -2.66
CA LEU A 53 -2.50 -19.17 -3.53
C LEU A 53 -1.41 -19.70 -4.49
N GLY A 54 -0.25 -19.05 -4.52
CA GLY A 54 0.88 -19.39 -5.37
C GLY A 54 2.22 -18.94 -4.77
N GLU A 55 3.30 -19.07 -5.54
CA GLU A 55 4.64 -18.61 -5.18
C GLU A 55 5.11 -17.38 -5.94
N GLU A 56 4.47 -17.05 -7.05
CA GLU A 56 4.70 -15.82 -7.79
C GLU A 56 3.34 -15.21 -8.15
N LEU A 57 3.21 -13.90 -7.93
CA LEU A 57 2.02 -13.13 -8.27
C LEU A 57 2.38 -12.12 -9.36
N LEU A 58 1.89 -12.36 -10.57
CA LEU A 58 1.97 -11.37 -11.64
C LEU A 58 0.72 -10.52 -11.62
N VAL A 59 0.92 -9.21 -11.77
CA VAL A 59 -0.15 -8.21 -11.64
C VAL A 59 -0.29 -7.42 -12.94
N GLY A 60 -1.33 -7.70 -13.69
CA GLY A 60 -1.68 -6.99 -14.92
C GLY A 60 -2.30 -5.61 -14.63
N VAL A 61 -1.72 -4.55 -15.18
CA VAL A 61 -2.23 -3.18 -15.02
C VAL A 61 -2.77 -2.69 -16.36
N HIS A 62 -4.07 -2.39 -16.40
CA HIS A 62 -4.70 -1.92 -17.64
C HIS A 62 -4.20 -0.52 -18.03
N SER A 63 -4.18 -0.22 -19.33
CA SER A 63 -3.87 1.13 -19.82
C SER A 63 -5.00 2.13 -19.53
N ASP A 64 -4.70 3.42 -19.59
CA ASP A 64 -5.70 4.47 -19.34
C ASP A 64 -6.81 4.45 -20.41
N GLU A 65 -6.47 4.13 -21.66
CA GLU A 65 -7.41 4.02 -22.79
C GLU A 65 -8.39 2.86 -22.58
N ALA A 66 -7.88 1.69 -22.18
CA ALA A 66 -8.69 0.50 -21.94
C ALA A 66 -9.67 0.72 -20.77
N ILE A 67 -9.25 1.44 -19.74
CA ILE A 67 -10.13 1.77 -18.59
C ILE A 67 -11.18 2.82 -19.00
N LEU A 68 -10.78 3.83 -19.78
CA LEU A 68 -11.70 4.87 -20.25
C LEU A 68 -12.83 4.29 -21.10
N GLU A 69 -12.52 3.35 -22.00
CA GLU A 69 -13.51 2.67 -22.85
C GLU A 69 -14.54 1.86 -22.04
N ASN A 70 -14.09 1.19 -20.97
CA ASN A 70 -14.92 0.24 -20.25
C ASN A 70 -15.62 0.78 -19.00
N LYS A 71 -15.12 1.88 -18.43
CA LYS A 71 -15.55 2.35 -17.10
C LYS A 71 -15.62 3.86 -16.97
N GLY A 72 -14.58 4.56 -17.41
CA GLY A 72 -14.42 5.99 -17.21
C GLY A 72 -12.99 6.35 -16.78
N PRO A 73 -12.68 7.64 -16.61
CA PRO A 73 -11.31 8.11 -16.44
C PRO A 73 -10.66 7.60 -15.13
N THR A 74 -9.33 7.50 -15.18
CA THR A 74 -8.45 7.25 -14.04
C THR A 74 -8.03 8.57 -13.38
N VAL A 75 -7.76 8.53 -12.07
CA VAL A 75 -7.16 9.64 -11.31
C VAL A 75 -5.64 9.60 -11.44
N MET A 76 -5.10 8.40 -11.38
CA MET A 76 -3.66 8.13 -11.44
C MET A 76 -3.26 7.73 -12.87
N THR A 77 -2.13 8.24 -13.34
CA THR A 77 -1.56 7.83 -14.64
C THR A 77 -1.14 6.36 -14.61
N LEU A 78 -0.98 5.74 -15.77
CA LEU A 78 -0.45 4.38 -15.85
C LEU A 78 0.87 4.19 -15.09
N GLU A 79 1.82 5.12 -15.21
CA GLU A 79 3.11 5.05 -14.50
C GLU A 79 2.94 5.10 -12.97
N GLU A 80 2.06 5.96 -12.47
CA GLU A 80 1.76 6.06 -11.04
C GLU A 80 1.11 4.76 -10.51
N ARG A 81 0.26 4.11 -11.33
CA ARG A 81 -0.38 2.83 -10.98
C ARG A 81 0.61 1.66 -11.02
N ILE A 82 1.52 1.64 -11.99
CA ILE A 82 2.62 0.67 -12.05
C ILE A 82 3.50 0.79 -10.82
N ALA A 83 3.91 2.01 -10.43
CA ALA A 83 4.73 2.24 -9.25
C ALA A 83 4.06 1.72 -7.97
N ALA A 84 2.74 1.90 -7.84
CA ALA A 84 1.96 1.37 -6.71
C ALA A 84 1.95 -0.17 -6.65
N VAL A 85 1.82 -0.83 -7.80
CA VAL A 85 1.82 -2.30 -7.89
C VAL A 85 3.22 -2.87 -7.62
N GLU A 86 4.25 -2.32 -8.25
CA GLU A 86 5.65 -2.74 -8.05
C GLU A 86 6.12 -2.53 -6.61
N ALA A 87 5.62 -1.51 -5.91
CA ALA A 87 5.96 -1.30 -4.50
C ALA A 87 5.27 -2.30 -3.55
N CYS A 88 4.18 -2.96 -3.97
CA CYS A 88 3.50 -3.93 -3.14
C CYS A 88 4.39 -5.17 -2.92
N ARG A 89 4.69 -5.51 -1.67
CA ARG A 89 5.58 -6.64 -1.30
C ARG A 89 5.11 -7.99 -1.78
N TRP A 90 3.81 -8.14 -2.02
CA TRP A 90 3.21 -9.39 -2.47
C TRP A 90 3.16 -9.52 -3.99
N ALA A 91 3.39 -8.43 -4.74
CA ALA A 91 3.50 -8.50 -6.19
C ALA A 91 4.90 -9.01 -6.58
N THR A 92 4.98 -10.06 -7.40
CA THR A 92 6.26 -10.52 -7.95
C THR A 92 6.68 -9.65 -9.13
N LYS A 93 5.73 -9.30 -10.01
CA LYS A 93 5.99 -8.49 -11.20
C LYS A 93 4.73 -7.76 -11.66
N CYS A 94 4.86 -6.49 -12.04
CA CYS A 94 3.83 -5.75 -12.74
C CYS A 94 3.93 -6.01 -14.25
N VAL A 95 2.79 -6.18 -14.91
CA VAL A 95 2.67 -6.31 -16.37
C VAL A 95 1.77 -5.17 -16.87
N PRO A 96 2.34 -4.10 -17.45
CA PRO A 96 1.55 -2.96 -17.91
C PRO A 96 0.82 -3.26 -19.21
N HIS A 97 -0.17 -2.43 -19.54
CA HIS A 97 -1.03 -2.58 -20.72
C HIS A 97 -1.78 -3.92 -20.79
N ALA A 98 -2.03 -4.55 -19.64
CA ALA A 98 -2.81 -5.78 -19.59
C ALA A 98 -4.24 -5.54 -20.11
N PRO A 99 -4.83 -6.47 -20.90
CA PRO A 99 -6.18 -6.32 -21.44
C PRO A 99 -7.22 -6.14 -20.34
N TYR A 100 -8.26 -5.32 -20.59
CA TYR A 100 -9.35 -5.10 -19.61
C TYR A 100 -10.24 -6.33 -19.41
N VAL A 101 -10.49 -7.09 -20.48
CA VAL A 101 -11.09 -8.43 -20.42
C VAL A 101 -9.94 -9.42 -20.38
N THR A 102 -9.81 -10.19 -19.30
CA THR A 102 -8.63 -11.02 -19.05
C THR A 102 -8.41 -12.04 -20.17
N SER A 103 -7.23 -11.98 -20.79
CA SER A 103 -6.86 -12.80 -21.93
C SER A 103 -6.06 -14.03 -21.49
N LEU A 104 -6.57 -15.24 -21.78
CA LEU A 104 -5.86 -16.49 -21.47
C LEU A 104 -4.46 -16.57 -22.11
N PRO A 105 -4.23 -16.13 -23.37
CA PRO A 105 -2.89 -16.01 -23.93
C PRO A 105 -1.92 -15.17 -23.09
N TRP A 106 -2.34 -14.01 -22.58
CA TRP A 106 -1.50 -13.19 -21.70
C TRP A 106 -1.17 -13.92 -20.40
N VAL A 107 -2.19 -14.49 -19.75
CA VAL A 107 -2.03 -15.24 -18.49
C VAL A 107 -1.10 -16.45 -18.70
N SER A 108 -1.28 -17.20 -19.80
CA SER A 108 -0.47 -18.36 -20.14
C SER A 108 0.96 -18.00 -20.56
N HIS A 109 1.17 -16.91 -21.29
CA HIS A 109 2.49 -16.43 -21.72
C HIS A 109 3.42 -16.25 -20.52
N TYR A 110 2.92 -15.64 -19.45
CA TYR A 110 3.68 -15.46 -18.22
C TYR A 110 3.74 -16.69 -17.30
N GLY A 111 3.17 -17.82 -17.73
CA GLY A 111 3.17 -19.09 -17.02
C GLY A 111 2.18 -19.16 -15.85
N CYS A 112 1.25 -18.22 -15.72
CA CYS A 112 0.25 -18.21 -14.65
C CYS A 112 -0.82 -19.26 -14.90
N LYS A 113 -1.12 -20.14 -13.94
CA LYS A 113 -2.23 -21.11 -14.11
C LYS A 113 -3.59 -20.52 -13.76
N TYR A 114 -3.66 -19.71 -12.72
CA TYR A 114 -4.92 -19.19 -12.21
C TYR A 114 -4.97 -17.67 -12.26
N VAL A 115 -6.14 -17.14 -12.58
CA VAL A 115 -6.50 -15.74 -12.35
C VAL A 115 -7.25 -15.66 -11.03
N VAL A 116 -6.89 -14.71 -10.20
CA VAL A 116 -7.49 -14.45 -8.90
C VAL A 116 -8.18 -13.11 -8.93
N HIS A 117 -9.44 -13.04 -8.47
CA HIS A 117 -10.16 -11.79 -8.35
C HIS A 117 -11.10 -11.81 -7.13
N GLY A 118 -11.57 -10.63 -6.71
CA GLY A 118 -12.62 -10.51 -5.70
C GLY A 118 -13.95 -11.13 -6.17
N ASP A 119 -14.89 -11.23 -5.23
CA ASP A 119 -16.25 -11.76 -5.44
C ASP A 119 -17.25 -10.74 -6.01
N ASP A 120 -16.78 -9.56 -6.41
CA ASP A 120 -17.58 -8.52 -7.07
C ASP A 120 -17.91 -8.90 -8.53
N ILE A 121 -19.04 -8.42 -9.06
CA ILE A 121 -19.36 -8.61 -10.49
C ILE A 121 -18.50 -7.65 -11.31
N THR A 122 -17.84 -8.16 -12.34
CA THR A 122 -17.02 -7.37 -13.27
C THR A 122 -17.60 -7.45 -14.67
N SER A 123 -17.91 -6.30 -15.27
CA SER A 123 -18.54 -6.23 -16.59
C SER A 123 -17.75 -5.28 -17.46
N ASP A 124 -17.59 -5.61 -18.73
CA ASP A 124 -17.04 -4.73 -19.75
C ASP A 124 -18.10 -3.75 -20.29
N SER A 125 -17.71 -2.92 -21.27
CA SER A 125 -18.60 -1.94 -21.90
C SER A 125 -19.83 -2.54 -22.58
N ASN A 126 -19.79 -3.83 -22.95
CA ASN A 126 -20.91 -4.54 -23.56
C ASN A 126 -21.82 -5.22 -22.51
N GLY A 127 -21.43 -5.17 -21.22
CA GLY A 127 -22.16 -5.80 -20.12
C GLY A 127 -21.76 -7.25 -19.86
N ASP A 128 -20.78 -7.78 -20.58
CA ASP A 128 -20.33 -9.16 -20.43
C ASP A 128 -19.31 -9.30 -19.28
N ASP A 129 -19.29 -10.47 -18.63
CA ASP A 129 -18.35 -10.75 -17.53
C ASP A 129 -16.89 -10.72 -18.00
N CYS A 130 -16.06 -9.81 -17.46
CA CYS A 130 -14.64 -9.65 -17.81
C CYS A 130 -13.81 -10.94 -17.70
N TYR A 131 -14.24 -11.91 -16.87
CA TYR A 131 -13.52 -13.16 -16.65
C TYR A 131 -14.18 -14.38 -17.28
N ARG A 132 -15.20 -14.19 -18.14
CA ARG A 132 -15.97 -15.28 -18.79
C ARG A 132 -15.11 -16.37 -19.41
N PHE A 133 -14.05 -16.00 -20.15
CA PHE A 133 -13.17 -16.96 -20.80
C PHE A 133 -12.31 -17.75 -19.81
N VAL A 134 -11.87 -17.09 -18.74
CA VAL A 134 -11.06 -17.71 -17.69
C VAL A 134 -11.91 -18.65 -16.82
N LYS A 135 -13.15 -18.25 -16.51
CA LYS A 135 -14.15 -19.09 -15.83
C LYS A 135 -14.49 -20.32 -16.65
N ALA A 136 -14.76 -20.15 -17.95
CA ALA A 136 -15.02 -21.27 -18.87
C ALA A 136 -13.85 -22.25 -18.96
N ALA A 137 -12.60 -21.75 -18.83
CA ALA A 137 -11.39 -22.58 -18.79
C ALA A 137 -11.10 -23.22 -17.43
N GLY A 138 -11.92 -22.99 -16.38
CA GLY A 138 -11.69 -23.53 -15.04
C GLY A 138 -10.46 -22.94 -14.33
N ARG A 139 -10.01 -21.74 -14.74
CA ARG A 139 -8.77 -21.09 -14.26
C ARG A 139 -9.03 -19.87 -13.37
N PHE A 140 -10.25 -19.71 -12.86
CA PHE A 140 -10.63 -18.56 -12.02
C PHE A 140 -10.72 -18.96 -10.54
N LYS A 141 -10.10 -18.16 -9.65
CA LYS A 141 -10.18 -18.30 -8.19
C LYS A 141 -10.70 -17.02 -7.56
N VAL A 142 -11.50 -17.16 -6.51
CA VAL A 142 -12.13 -16.02 -5.81
C VAL A 142 -11.46 -15.80 -4.46
N VAL A 143 -11.22 -14.53 -4.13
CA VAL A 143 -10.77 -14.07 -2.80
C VAL A 143 -11.78 -13.09 -2.22
N LYS A 144 -11.76 -12.90 -0.89
CA LYS A 144 -12.72 -12.02 -0.23
C LYS A 144 -12.33 -10.57 -0.40
N ARG A 145 -13.31 -9.71 -0.66
CA ARG A 145 -13.12 -8.27 -0.64
C ARG A 145 -12.76 -7.77 0.77
N THR A 146 -11.83 -6.82 0.82
CA THR A 146 -11.46 -6.16 2.09
C THR A 146 -12.58 -5.21 2.52
N PRO A 147 -13.15 -5.36 3.73
CA PRO A 147 -14.26 -4.52 4.17
C PRO A 147 -13.78 -3.13 4.63
N GLY A 148 -14.64 -2.14 4.44
CA GLY A 148 -14.45 -0.77 4.93
C GLY A 148 -13.60 0.14 4.04
N ILE A 149 -13.20 -0.31 2.84
CA ILE A 149 -12.43 0.52 1.91
C ILE A 149 -12.83 0.29 0.45
N SER A 150 -12.96 1.39 -0.30
CA SER A 150 -13.05 1.35 -1.76
C SER A 150 -12.72 2.71 -2.36
N THR A 151 -12.38 2.76 -3.64
CA THR A 151 -12.24 4.04 -4.36
C THR A 151 -13.51 4.90 -4.23
N THR A 152 -14.70 4.28 -4.23
CA THR A 152 -15.97 5.00 -4.10
C THR A 152 -16.10 5.68 -2.75
N ASP A 153 -15.75 4.97 -1.68
CA ASP A 153 -15.74 5.50 -0.31
C ASP A 153 -14.74 6.65 -0.17
N LEU A 154 -13.49 6.46 -0.62
CA LEU A 154 -12.46 7.49 -0.53
C LEU A 154 -12.82 8.77 -1.30
N VAL A 155 -13.35 8.64 -2.53
CA VAL A 155 -13.86 9.80 -3.29
C VAL A 155 -15.01 10.46 -2.53
N GLY A 156 -15.91 9.69 -1.91
CA GLY A 156 -16.97 10.20 -1.05
C GLY A 156 -16.43 11.04 0.12
N ARG A 157 -15.41 10.56 0.82
CA ARG A 157 -14.75 11.29 1.92
C ARG A 157 -14.17 12.63 1.45
N MET A 158 -13.58 12.66 0.25
CA MET A 158 -13.03 13.89 -0.34
C MET A 158 -14.11 14.88 -0.76
N LEU A 159 -15.20 14.41 -1.37
CA LEU A 159 -16.28 15.28 -1.86
C LEU A 159 -17.18 15.80 -0.73
N LEU A 160 -17.41 14.98 0.31
CA LEU A 160 -18.29 15.32 1.43
C LEU A 160 -17.55 15.97 2.61
N CYS A 161 -16.22 16.00 2.57
CA CYS A 161 -15.37 16.57 3.62
C CYS A 161 -15.67 16.01 5.03
N THR A 162 -15.92 14.71 5.14
CA THR A 162 -16.27 14.06 6.42
C THR A 162 -15.03 13.80 7.29
N LYS A 163 -15.21 13.81 8.62
CA LYS A 163 -14.16 13.43 9.61
C LYS A 163 -14.58 12.25 10.50
N GLY A 164 -15.73 11.63 10.22
CA GLY A 164 -16.29 10.58 11.07
C GLY A 164 -15.44 9.31 11.13
N HIS A 165 -14.51 9.14 10.18
CA HIS A 165 -13.60 8.00 10.10
C HIS A 165 -12.33 8.15 10.94
N PHE A 166 -12.08 9.33 11.53
CA PHE A 166 -10.87 9.58 12.30
C PHE A 166 -10.80 8.71 13.54
N VAL A 167 -9.60 8.22 13.82
CA VAL A 167 -9.25 7.44 15.00
C VAL A 167 -8.56 8.35 16.00
N LYS A 168 -9.08 8.38 17.22
CA LYS A 168 -8.53 9.16 18.33
C LYS A 168 -7.45 8.41 19.09
N SER A 169 -7.63 7.11 19.25
CA SER A 169 -6.70 6.22 19.95
C SER A 169 -6.52 4.90 19.21
N VAL A 170 -5.28 4.64 18.80
CA VAL A 170 -4.88 3.35 18.23
C VAL A 170 -5.15 2.21 19.23
N LYS A 171 -4.70 2.37 20.49
CA LYS A 171 -4.99 1.36 21.53
C LYS A 171 -6.46 1.28 21.88
N GLY A 172 -7.18 2.40 21.93
CA GLY A 172 -8.61 2.42 22.19
C GLY A 172 -9.38 1.61 21.16
N THR A 173 -9.03 1.78 19.88
CA THR A 173 -9.66 1.04 18.77
C THR A 173 -9.28 -0.44 18.80
N LEU A 174 -8.00 -0.76 19.03
CA LEU A 174 -7.53 -2.16 19.10
C LEU A 174 -8.00 -2.92 20.35
N SER A 175 -8.44 -2.21 21.40
CA SER A 175 -9.04 -2.82 22.59
C SER A 175 -10.58 -2.86 22.55
N GLY A 176 -11.22 -2.29 21.51
CA GLY A 176 -12.67 -2.21 21.41
C GLY A 176 -13.33 -1.17 22.33
N THR A 177 -12.52 -0.30 22.97
CA THR A 177 -13.03 0.79 23.81
C THR A 177 -13.39 2.03 22.99
N GLU A 178 -12.84 2.16 21.77
CA GLU A 178 -13.20 3.16 20.77
C GLU A 178 -13.81 2.49 19.54
N GLY A 179 -14.77 3.17 18.90
CA GLY A 179 -15.42 2.73 17.68
C GLY A 179 -16.91 3.01 17.67
N SER A 180 -17.55 2.72 16.54
CA SER A 180 -19.01 2.76 16.41
C SER A 180 -19.63 1.44 16.86
N GLY A 181 -20.93 1.46 17.16
CA GLY A 181 -21.67 0.26 17.55
C GLY A 181 -21.64 -0.04 19.05
N ASN A 182 -22.23 -1.17 19.42
CA ASN A 182 -22.24 -1.68 20.79
C ASN A 182 -20.89 -2.32 21.19
N GLU A 183 -20.75 -2.78 22.43
CA GLU A 183 -19.49 -3.32 22.94
C GLU A 183 -19.02 -4.58 22.19
N GLU A 184 -19.94 -5.47 21.83
CA GLU A 184 -19.64 -6.70 21.08
C GLU A 184 -19.17 -6.37 19.66
N GLU A 185 -19.86 -5.45 18.99
CA GLU A 185 -19.51 -4.97 17.64
C GLU A 185 -18.12 -4.32 17.63
N ARG A 186 -17.80 -3.51 18.65
CA ARG A 186 -16.46 -2.90 18.78
C ARG A 186 -15.39 -3.95 19.04
N ALA A 187 -15.64 -4.93 19.89
CA ALA A 187 -14.70 -6.02 20.16
C ALA A 187 -14.44 -6.87 18.89
N GLN A 188 -15.48 -7.14 18.09
CA GLN A 188 -15.33 -7.85 16.83
C GLN A 188 -14.54 -7.04 15.80
N CYS A 189 -14.82 -5.73 15.69
CA CYS A 189 -14.08 -4.83 14.82
C CYS A 189 -12.59 -4.76 15.21
N ALA A 190 -12.30 -4.63 16.51
CA ALA A 190 -10.94 -4.63 17.05
C ALA A 190 -10.18 -5.93 16.73
N SER A 191 -10.83 -7.08 16.92
CA SER A 191 -10.27 -8.39 16.59
C SER A 191 -9.95 -8.53 15.09
N SER A 192 -10.90 -8.14 14.22
CA SER A 192 -10.69 -8.17 12.77
C SER A 192 -9.59 -7.23 12.30
N LEU A 193 -9.48 -6.05 12.91
CA LEU A 193 -8.42 -5.10 12.61
C LEU A 193 -7.05 -5.63 13.07
N GLN A 194 -6.96 -6.26 14.23
CA GLN A 194 -5.73 -6.86 14.71
C GLN A 194 -5.28 -8.04 13.83
N GLU A 195 -6.22 -8.87 13.36
CA GLU A 195 -5.93 -9.91 12.37
C GLU A 195 -5.41 -9.32 11.06
N ARG A 196 -6.04 -8.24 10.58
CA ARG A 196 -5.59 -7.53 9.37
C ARG A 196 -4.19 -6.94 9.52
N LEU A 197 -3.86 -6.36 10.67
CA LEU A 197 -2.51 -5.89 10.95
C LEU A 197 -1.49 -7.02 10.88
N LYS A 198 -1.81 -8.20 11.44
CA LYS A 198 -0.95 -9.40 11.35
C LYS A 198 -0.78 -9.89 9.92
N ASP A 199 -1.86 -9.91 9.16
CA ASP A 199 -1.85 -10.31 7.75
C ASP A 199 -0.96 -9.38 6.90
N TYR A 200 -1.06 -8.07 7.11
CA TYR A 200 -0.28 -7.10 6.35
C TYR A 200 1.18 -7.01 6.82
N ALA A 201 1.45 -7.41 8.07
CA ALA A 201 2.78 -7.55 8.63
C ALA A 201 3.50 -8.86 8.22
N THR A 202 3.13 -9.44 7.08
CA THR A 202 3.80 -10.61 6.51
C THR A 202 4.92 -10.22 5.54
N ASN A 203 5.83 -11.15 5.28
CA ASN A 203 6.87 -10.98 4.28
C ASN A 203 6.29 -11.09 2.85
N GLU A 204 7.17 -11.03 1.85
CA GLU A 204 6.85 -11.09 0.42
C GLU A 204 6.08 -12.36 -0.03
N THR A 205 6.11 -13.43 0.76
CA THR A 205 5.32 -14.65 0.49
C THR A 205 3.88 -14.53 1.00
N GLY A 206 3.60 -13.57 1.88
CA GLY A 206 2.31 -13.43 2.56
C GLY A 206 2.08 -14.46 3.68
N LEU A 207 3.06 -15.33 3.97
CA LEU A 207 2.88 -16.49 4.87
C LEU A 207 3.76 -16.41 6.12
N GLN A 208 4.92 -15.77 6.06
CA GLN A 208 5.86 -15.69 7.17
C GLN A 208 5.85 -14.28 7.79
N PRO A 209 6.29 -14.13 9.05
CA PRO A 209 6.44 -12.82 9.66
C PRO A 209 7.31 -11.89 8.81
N GLY A 210 6.88 -10.65 8.65
CA GLY A 210 7.55 -9.61 7.88
C GLY A 210 7.81 -8.39 8.75
N PRO A 211 7.23 -7.22 8.43
CA PRO A 211 7.47 -6.00 9.18
C PRO A 211 7.00 -6.10 10.62
N GLN A 212 7.67 -5.38 11.50
CA GLN A 212 7.18 -5.18 12.86
C GLN A 212 6.17 -4.03 12.92
N VAL A 213 5.18 -4.15 13.80
CA VAL A 213 4.19 -3.10 14.04
C VAL A 213 4.25 -2.68 15.50
N TRP A 214 4.49 -1.41 15.72
CA TRP A 214 4.58 -0.78 17.02
C TRP A 214 3.55 0.34 17.13
N VAL A 215 3.20 0.70 18.36
CA VAL A 215 2.51 1.96 18.66
C VAL A 215 3.36 2.73 19.66
N TRP A 216 3.48 4.04 19.45
CA TRP A 216 4.08 4.94 20.42
C TRP A 216 3.00 5.69 21.20
N GLU A 217 3.15 5.73 22.52
CA GLU A 217 2.30 6.49 23.41
C GLU A 217 3.08 7.62 24.06
N GLY A 218 2.64 8.85 23.80
CA GLY A 218 3.10 10.05 24.48
C GLY A 218 1.97 11.06 24.57
N SER A 219 2.22 12.16 25.27
CA SER A 219 1.23 13.22 25.43
C SER A 219 0.80 13.84 24.10
N ASN A 220 -0.44 14.34 24.04
CA ASN A 220 -0.93 15.08 22.86
C ASN A 220 -0.03 16.27 22.51
N THR A 221 0.59 16.89 23.52
CA THR A 221 1.51 18.00 23.31
C THR A 221 2.80 17.54 22.63
N ALA A 222 3.38 16.41 23.03
CA ALA A 222 4.55 15.84 22.35
C ALA A 222 4.23 15.35 20.93
N LYS A 223 2.99 14.91 20.68
CA LYS A 223 2.53 14.53 19.34
C LYS A 223 2.41 15.73 18.39
N LEU A 224 2.03 16.92 18.91
CA LEU A 224 1.72 18.11 18.12
C LEU A 224 2.84 19.16 18.07
N GLN A 225 3.57 19.36 19.16
CA GLN A 225 4.54 20.45 19.33
C GLN A 225 5.97 19.90 19.44
N GLY A 226 6.85 20.34 18.55
CA GLY A 226 8.27 19.95 18.56
C GLY A 226 9.13 20.53 19.69
N THR A 227 8.54 21.19 20.69
CA THR A 227 9.26 21.80 21.82
C THR A 227 9.32 20.95 23.08
N LEU A 228 8.58 19.83 23.12
CA LEU A 228 8.53 18.94 24.28
C LEU A 228 9.35 17.67 24.03
N ASP A 229 10.41 17.53 24.83
CA ASP A 229 11.28 16.35 24.86
C ASP A 229 10.63 15.26 25.73
N GLU A 230 9.76 14.46 25.11
CA GLU A 230 9.12 13.29 25.74
C GLU A 230 9.60 12.01 25.07
N SER A 231 9.99 10.99 25.85
CA SER A 231 10.36 9.67 25.34
C SER A 231 9.14 8.83 24.95
N GLY A 232 8.04 8.98 25.68
CA GLY A 232 6.87 8.11 25.62
C GLY A 232 7.21 6.64 25.88
N ASP A 233 6.26 5.76 25.56
CA ASP A 233 6.37 4.31 25.65
C ASP A 233 6.06 3.66 24.31
N PHE A 234 6.68 2.51 24.03
CA PHE A 234 6.44 1.73 22.82
C PHE A 234 5.85 0.36 23.14
N ASP A 235 4.75 0.01 22.47
CA ASP A 235 4.16 -1.32 22.56
C ASP A 235 4.23 -2.06 21.23
N ASN A 236 4.62 -3.33 21.30
CA ASN A 236 4.63 -4.21 20.14
C ASN A 236 3.21 -4.71 19.85
N LEU A 237 2.62 -4.28 18.73
CA LEU A 237 1.31 -4.75 18.29
C LEU A 237 1.41 -6.04 17.47
N VAL A 238 2.43 -6.13 16.62
CA VAL A 238 2.74 -7.31 15.82
C VAL A 238 4.25 -7.52 15.79
N SER A 239 4.68 -8.70 16.23
CA SER A 239 6.08 -9.11 16.12
C SER A 239 6.41 -9.52 14.68
N GLY A 240 7.65 -9.28 14.27
CA GLY A 240 8.12 -9.47 12.90
C GLY A 240 9.62 -9.74 12.87
N LYS A 241 10.24 -9.59 11.70
CA LYS A 241 11.69 -9.76 11.53
C LYS A 241 12.42 -8.58 12.19
N PRO A 242 13.31 -8.79 13.17
CA PRO A 242 14.10 -7.72 13.76
C PRO A 242 15.22 -7.24 12.82
N PRO A 243 15.79 -6.05 13.06
CA PRO A 243 17.02 -5.63 12.41
C PRO A 243 18.13 -6.66 12.61
N LYS A 244 18.85 -6.95 11.54
CA LYS A 244 19.97 -7.90 11.56
C LYS A 244 21.29 -7.20 11.87
N PRO A 245 22.31 -7.94 12.37
CA PRO A 245 23.59 -7.36 12.73
C PRO A 245 24.21 -6.52 11.61
N GLY A 246 24.60 -5.29 11.94
CA GLY A 246 25.25 -4.36 11.02
C GLY A 246 24.31 -3.61 10.07
N GLN A 247 23.03 -3.98 9.99
CA GLN A 247 22.05 -3.14 9.29
C GLN A 247 21.94 -1.79 10.00
N ARG A 248 21.84 -0.72 9.22
CA ARG A 248 21.55 0.61 9.73
C ARG A 248 20.06 0.75 9.97
N ILE A 249 19.69 1.30 11.11
CA ILE A 249 18.32 1.66 11.43
C ILE A 249 18.03 3.00 10.77
N VAL A 250 17.08 2.99 9.83
CA VAL A 250 16.69 4.15 9.04
C VAL A 250 15.30 4.57 9.49
N TYR A 251 15.14 5.81 9.93
CA TYR A 251 13.84 6.35 10.32
C TYR A 251 13.30 7.32 9.26
N VAL A 252 12.02 7.18 8.95
CA VAL A 252 11.24 8.14 8.16
C VAL A 252 9.90 8.29 8.85
N ASP A 253 9.25 9.43 8.71
CA ASP A 253 7.92 9.66 9.25
C ASP A 253 7.06 10.50 8.30
N GLY A 254 5.77 10.56 8.61
CA GLY A 254 4.85 11.40 7.86
C GLY A 254 3.38 11.05 8.06
N GLY A 255 2.55 11.78 7.33
CA GLY A 255 1.13 11.47 7.24
C GLY A 255 0.87 10.20 6.45
N PHE A 256 1.58 9.96 5.33
CA PHE A 256 1.30 8.83 4.42
C PHE A 256 -0.18 8.73 3.99
N ASP A 257 -0.87 9.86 3.97
CA ASP A 257 -2.28 9.92 3.58
C ASP A 257 -2.39 9.74 2.06
N LEU A 258 -3.36 8.92 1.65
CA LEU A 258 -3.53 8.47 0.27
C LEU A 258 -2.22 7.97 -0.33
N PHE A 259 -1.56 7.05 0.38
CA PHE A 259 -0.23 6.50 0.05
C PHE A 259 -0.05 6.29 -1.46
N SER A 260 0.84 7.11 -2.04
CA SER A 260 0.92 7.42 -3.47
C SER A 260 2.29 7.09 -4.04
N SER A 261 2.43 7.19 -5.37
CA SER A 261 3.72 7.06 -6.07
C SER A 261 4.78 8.02 -5.53
N GLY A 262 4.39 9.21 -5.04
CA GLY A 262 5.32 10.14 -4.39
C GLY A 262 5.95 9.57 -3.11
N HIS A 263 5.13 9.01 -2.22
CA HIS A 263 5.62 8.36 -1.00
C HIS A 263 6.47 7.11 -1.30
N ILE A 264 6.04 6.33 -2.30
CA ILE A 264 6.71 5.11 -2.74
C ILE A 264 8.10 5.41 -3.28
N GLU A 265 8.22 6.43 -4.14
CA GLU A 265 9.48 6.82 -4.74
C GLU A 265 10.44 7.40 -3.70
N PHE A 266 9.95 8.20 -2.76
CA PHE A 266 10.72 8.63 -1.58
C PHE A 266 11.31 7.41 -0.82
N LEU A 267 10.49 6.42 -0.45
CA LEU A 267 10.96 5.23 0.27
C LEU A 267 11.95 4.41 -0.56
N ARG A 268 11.75 4.32 -1.88
CA ARG A 268 12.68 3.66 -2.80
C ARG A 268 14.03 4.37 -2.83
N GLN A 269 14.04 5.71 -2.89
CA GLN A 269 15.28 6.51 -2.85
C GLN A 269 16.02 6.34 -1.53
N VAL A 270 15.31 6.35 -0.40
CA VAL A 270 15.92 6.12 0.93
C VAL A 270 16.70 4.81 0.93
N LEU A 271 16.09 3.71 0.47
CA LEU A 271 16.82 2.45 0.34
C LEU A 271 17.97 2.53 -0.66
N ALA A 272 17.77 3.12 -1.84
CA ALA A 272 18.83 3.23 -2.84
C ALA A 272 20.07 4.00 -2.34
N ILE A 273 19.87 5.04 -1.53
CA ILE A 273 20.95 5.81 -0.91
C ILE A 273 21.71 4.93 0.09
N GLU A 274 21.00 4.24 0.98
CA GLU A 274 21.62 3.35 1.96
C GLU A 274 22.29 2.13 1.33
N GLU A 275 21.80 1.66 0.19
CA GLU A 275 22.44 0.65 -0.64
C GLU A 275 23.78 1.14 -1.19
N SER A 276 23.82 2.35 -1.72
CA SER A 276 25.05 3.01 -2.19
C SER A 276 26.06 3.23 -1.05
N GLU A 277 25.59 3.66 0.13
CA GLU A 277 26.46 3.79 1.31
C GLU A 277 26.93 2.43 1.83
N GLY A 278 26.08 1.40 1.76
CA GLY A 278 26.46 0.01 2.04
C GLY A 278 27.62 -0.43 1.15
N LEU A 279 27.53 -0.18 -0.16
CA LEU A 279 28.59 -0.48 -1.11
C LEU A 279 29.90 0.23 -0.74
N GLN A 280 29.86 1.52 -0.41
CA GLN A 280 31.05 2.29 0.01
C GLN A 280 31.68 1.75 1.30
N ARG A 281 30.88 1.17 2.19
CA ARG A 281 31.34 0.54 3.45
C ARG A 281 31.83 -0.90 3.26
N GLY A 282 31.85 -1.43 2.03
CA GLY A 282 32.20 -2.82 1.73
C GLY A 282 31.11 -3.82 2.17
N TRP A 283 29.84 -3.41 2.25
CA TRP A 283 28.74 -4.30 2.65
C TRP A 283 28.60 -5.51 1.71
N TYR A 284 28.93 -5.32 0.44
CA TYR A 284 28.81 -6.30 -0.64
C TYR A 284 30.09 -7.08 -0.91
N ASP A 285 31.12 -6.94 -0.09
CA ASP A 285 32.34 -7.76 -0.19
C ASP A 285 31.99 -9.24 -0.01
N GLU A 286 32.50 -10.11 -0.90
CA GLU A 286 32.19 -11.55 -0.90
C GLU A 286 32.43 -12.20 0.47
N THR A 287 33.49 -11.82 1.18
CA THR A 287 33.77 -12.36 2.52
C THR A 287 32.67 -12.02 3.53
N ARG A 288 32.09 -10.82 3.47
CA ARG A 288 31.00 -10.41 4.37
C ARG A 288 29.68 -11.05 3.97
N LYS A 289 29.44 -11.18 2.67
CA LYS A 289 28.29 -11.91 2.13
C LYS A 289 28.30 -13.37 2.55
N GLU A 290 29.42 -14.08 2.38
CA GLU A 290 29.61 -15.45 2.85
C GLU A 290 29.42 -15.56 4.37
N GLN A 291 29.90 -14.57 5.14
CA GLN A 291 29.67 -14.53 6.57
C GLN A 291 28.17 -14.42 6.91
N ARG A 292 27.42 -13.52 6.25
CA ARG A 292 25.96 -13.38 6.44
C ARG A 292 25.20 -14.66 6.07
N LEU A 293 25.53 -15.27 4.93
CA LEU A 293 24.96 -16.55 4.51
C LEU A 293 25.24 -17.65 5.52
N LYS A 294 26.47 -17.72 6.06
CA LYS A 294 26.87 -18.72 7.04
C LYS A 294 26.24 -18.52 8.41
N SER A 295 26.14 -17.28 8.91
CA SER A 295 25.65 -16.99 10.26
C SER A 295 24.14 -16.78 10.35
N HIS A 296 23.49 -16.39 9.25
CA HIS A 296 22.06 -16.06 9.23
C HIS A 296 21.25 -16.80 8.16
N GLY A 297 21.87 -17.66 7.35
CA GLY A 297 21.18 -18.50 6.37
C GLY A 297 20.71 -17.78 5.10
N GLU A 298 20.84 -16.45 5.05
CA GLU A 298 20.46 -15.62 3.90
C GLU A 298 21.33 -14.36 3.85
N ASP A 299 21.45 -13.78 2.65
CA ASP A 299 22.00 -12.44 2.48
C ASP A 299 20.90 -11.39 2.73
N TYR A 300 21.29 -10.16 3.07
CA TYR A 300 20.36 -9.08 3.36
C TYR A 300 20.98 -7.70 3.11
N GLY A 301 20.14 -6.73 2.76
CA GLY A 301 20.55 -5.35 2.49
C GLY A 301 21.04 -4.61 3.74
N PRO A 302 21.75 -3.48 3.57
CA PRO A 302 22.40 -2.75 4.64
C PRO A 302 21.46 -1.91 5.51
N ALA A 303 20.18 -1.78 5.14
CA ALA A 303 19.23 -0.90 5.79
C ALA A 303 18.03 -1.64 6.37
N TYR A 304 17.51 -1.11 7.48
CA TYR A 304 16.25 -1.51 8.10
C TYR A 304 15.39 -0.25 8.29
N VAL A 305 14.37 -0.10 7.45
CA VAL A 305 13.53 1.12 7.38
C VAL A 305 12.34 1.03 8.32
N VAL A 306 12.24 2.00 9.22
CA VAL A 306 11.15 2.20 10.17
C VAL A 306 10.35 3.44 9.75
N ALA A 307 9.05 3.25 9.48
CA ALA A 307 8.14 4.32 9.07
C ALA A 307 7.21 4.73 10.23
N GLY A 308 7.34 5.96 10.71
CA GLY A 308 6.45 6.59 11.68
C GLY A 308 5.20 7.15 11.02
N VAL A 309 4.01 6.75 11.48
CA VAL A 309 2.72 7.19 10.95
C VAL A 309 2.05 8.09 12.00
N HIS A 310 1.88 9.38 11.68
CA HIS A 310 1.28 10.34 12.61
C HIS A 310 -0.21 10.08 12.83
N ASP A 311 -0.73 10.52 13.99
CA ASP A 311 -2.16 10.44 14.34
C ASP A 311 -3.06 11.30 13.43
N ASP A 312 -4.34 10.90 13.32
CA ASP A 312 -5.31 11.60 12.48
C ASP A 312 -5.50 13.06 12.92
N ASP A 313 -5.63 13.30 14.23
CA ASP A 313 -5.79 14.64 14.79
C ASP A 313 -4.53 15.50 14.59
N VAL A 314 -3.33 14.90 14.58
CA VAL A 314 -2.07 15.59 14.28
C VAL A 314 -2.07 16.06 12.83
N ILE A 315 -2.42 15.17 11.90
CA ILE A 315 -2.52 15.53 10.48
C ILE A 315 -3.62 16.57 10.26
N ASN A 316 -4.76 16.45 10.93
CA ASN A 316 -5.85 17.42 10.79
C ASN A 316 -5.47 18.79 11.37
N HIS A 317 -4.73 18.84 12.47
CA HIS A 317 -4.23 20.09 13.04
C HIS A 317 -3.41 20.88 12.02
N TRP A 318 -2.51 20.20 11.31
CA TRP A 318 -1.58 20.84 10.39
C TRP A 318 -2.12 21.06 8.98
N LYS A 319 -2.95 20.14 8.45
CA LYS A 319 -3.52 20.24 7.09
C LYS A 319 -4.91 20.85 7.05
N GLY A 320 -5.64 20.82 8.16
CA GLY A 320 -7.02 21.29 8.24
C GLY A 320 -8.00 20.48 7.39
N LEU A 321 -9.14 21.10 7.06
CA LEU A 321 -10.23 20.48 6.31
C LEU A 321 -10.57 19.10 6.88
N ASN A 322 -10.79 18.10 6.03
CA ASN A 322 -11.07 16.70 6.35
C ASN A 322 -9.85 15.79 6.24
N TYR A 323 -8.63 16.33 6.21
CA TYR A 323 -7.42 15.51 6.20
C TYR A 323 -7.13 14.92 7.58
N PRO A 324 -6.67 13.67 7.68
CA PRO A 324 -6.35 12.79 6.57
C PRO A 324 -7.59 12.13 5.96
N ILE A 325 -7.57 11.84 4.66
CA ILE A 325 -8.66 11.17 3.96
C ILE A 325 -8.76 9.69 4.39
N MET A 326 -7.61 9.05 4.60
CA MET A 326 -7.49 7.74 5.23
C MET A 326 -7.17 7.90 6.71
N ASN A 327 -7.83 7.13 7.58
CA ASN A 327 -7.48 7.11 9.00
C ASN A 327 -6.12 6.43 9.24
N ILE A 328 -5.63 6.51 10.48
CA ILE A 328 -4.31 6.01 10.84
C ILE A 328 -4.10 4.53 10.48
N PHE A 329 -5.08 3.66 10.70
CA PHE A 329 -4.95 2.24 10.36
C PHE A 329 -4.91 2.02 8.86
N GLU A 330 -5.76 2.70 8.10
CA GLU A 330 -5.78 2.61 6.64
C GLU A 330 -4.44 3.08 6.05
N ARG A 331 -3.88 4.18 6.57
CA ARG A 331 -2.55 4.69 6.18
C ARG A 331 -1.45 3.72 6.56
N GLY A 332 -1.44 3.20 7.78
CA GLY A 332 -0.46 2.22 8.22
C GLY A 332 -0.50 0.91 7.44
N LEU A 333 -1.68 0.42 7.07
CA LEU A 333 -1.82 -0.75 6.20
C LEU A 333 -1.26 -0.49 4.80
N CYS A 334 -1.47 0.71 4.24
CA CYS A 334 -0.86 1.13 2.98
C CYS A 334 0.68 1.27 3.09
N VAL A 335 1.21 1.66 4.24
CA VAL A 335 2.66 1.69 4.48
C VAL A 335 3.22 0.26 4.62
N LEU A 336 2.50 -0.62 5.35
CA LEU A 336 2.92 -2.02 5.56
C LEU A 336 3.01 -2.83 4.26
N GLN A 337 2.10 -2.63 3.30
CA GLN A 337 2.19 -3.32 2.00
C GLN A 337 3.46 -2.94 1.22
N CYS A 338 4.11 -1.81 1.50
CA CYS A 338 5.26 -1.34 0.76
C CYS A 338 6.49 -2.21 1.07
N ARG A 339 7.12 -2.79 0.04
CA ARG A 339 8.29 -3.67 0.19
C ARG A 339 9.53 -2.98 0.76
N TYR A 340 9.56 -1.65 0.72
CA TYR A 340 10.68 -0.86 1.20
C TYR A 340 10.66 -0.67 2.74
N VAL A 341 9.56 -1.03 3.40
CA VAL A 341 9.33 -0.82 4.84
C VAL A 341 9.56 -2.12 5.63
N HIS A 342 10.30 -2.01 6.73
CA HIS A 342 10.67 -3.11 7.62
C HIS A 342 10.00 -3.01 9.00
N ALA A 343 9.56 -1.82 9.42
CA ALA A 343 8.69 -1.65 10.57
C ALA A 343 7.81 -0.41 10.43
N VAL A 344 6.66 -0.42 11.08
CA VAL A 344 5.75 0.73 11.20
C VAL A 344 5.56 1.07 12.67
N VAL A 345 5.64 2.37 12.98
CA VAL A 345 5.31 2.91 14.30
C VAL A 345 4.06 3.78 14.16
N PHE A 346 2.95 3.30 14.69
CA PHE A 346 1.72 4.09 14.79
C PHE A 346 1.85 5.18 15.86
N SER A 347 1.12 6.27 15.64
CA SER A 347 1.06 7.43 16.53
C SER A 347 2.41 8.13 16.73
N ALA A 348 3.32 8.01 15.76
CA ALA A 348 4.63 8.68 15.82
C ALA A 348 4.46 10.21 15.96
N PRO A 349 5.28 10.87 16.81
CA PRO A 349 5.17 12.31 17.02
C PRO A 349 5.46 13.07 15.72
N PHE A 350 4.87 14.27 15.58
CA PHE A 350 5.10 15.10 14.38
C PHE A 350 6.55 15.59 14.25
N SER A 351 7.25 15.74 15.37
CA SER A 351 8.67 16.09 15.41
C SER A 351 9.40 15.00 16.19
N PRO A 352 10.28 14.23 15.54
CA PRO A 352 11.00 13.16 16.22
C PRO A 352 12.01 13.77 17.20
N SER A 353 11.62 13.86 18.46
CA SER A 353 12.47 14.39 19.55
C SER A 353 13.66 13.46 19.81
N GLN A 354 14.72 13.99 20.43
CA GLN A 354 15.87 13.16 20.79
C GLN A 354 15.47 12.01 21.74
N PRO A 355 14.68 12.22 22.82
CA PRO A 355 14.23 11.12 23.67
C PRO A 355 13.41 10.07 22.93
N TYR A 356 12.50 10.46 22.03
CA TYR A 356 11.71 9.52 21.22
C TYR A 356 12.59 8.61 20.37
N LEU A 357 13.60 9.19 19.71
CA LEU A 357 14.53 8.43 18.88
C LEU A 357 15.37 7.49 19.77
N GLU A 358 15.86 7.96 20.92
CA GLU A 358 16.74 7.22 21.84
C GLU A 358 16.07 6.02 22.49
N THR A 359 14.74 6.06 22.64
CA THR A 359 13.96 4.98 23.22
C THR A 359 13.31 4.06 22.19
N MET A 360 13.60 4.23 20.89
CA MET A 360 13.06 3.35 19.86
C MET A 360 13.42 1.87 20.13
N PRO A 361 12.44 0.96 20.09
CA PRO A 361 12.64 -0.45 20.49
C PRO A 361 13.54 -1.24 19.53
N LEU A 362 13.83 -0.67 18.36
CA LEU A 362 14.66 -1.26 17.31
C LEU A 362 16.11 -0.75 17.34
N GLY A 363 16.44 0.09 18.32
CA GLY A 363 17.70 0.84 18.40
C GLY A 363 17.54 2.28 17.93
N MET A 364 18.46 3.14 18.39
CA MET A 364 18.59 4.52 17.93
C MET A 364 18.79 4.53 16.40
N PRO A 365 17.96 5.28 15.63
CA PRO A 365 18.19 5.46 14.21
C PRO A 365 19.60 5.98 13.91
N ASP A 366 20.28 5.31 12.99
CA ASP A 366 21.56 5.78 12.44
C ASP A 366 21.37 6.98 11.50
N VAL A 367 20.15 7.16 10.99
CA VAL A 367 19.79 8.22 10.04
C VAL A 367 18.28 8.45 10.04
N VAL A 368 17.88 9.71 9.91
CA VAL A 368 16.50 10.17 9.70
C VAL A 368 16.41 10.80 8.32
N TYR A 369 15.57 10.25 7.45
CA TYR A 369 15.32 10.80 6.12
C TYR A 369 14.00 11.56 6.05
N HIS A 370 14.00 12.65 5.29
CA HIS A 370 12.79 13.33 4.83
C HIS A 370 12.94 13.72 3.36
N GLY A 371 11.81 13.81 2.64
CA GLY A 371 11.80 14.25 1.26
C GLY A 371 11.87 15.78 1.11
N PRO A 372 12.12 16.30 -0.10
CA PRO A 372 12.14 17.74 -0.38
C PRO A 372 10.73 18.35 -0.45
N THR A 373 9.75 17.78 0.25
CA THR A 373 8.38 18.28 0.23
C THR A 373 8.30 19.62 0.92
N THR A 374 7.59 20.57 0.29
CA THR A 374 7.31 21.88 0.88
C THR A 374 6.66 21.68 2.23
N PHE A 375 7.40 21.99 3.29
CA PHE A 375 6.85 22.00 4.64
C PHE A 375 5.57 22.86 4.62
N ILE A 376 4.55 22.36 5.33
CA ILE A 376 3.51 23.23 5.89
C ILE A 376 4.26 24.43 6.49
N PRO A 377 3.83 25.69 6.31
CA PRO A 377 4.57 26.84 6.83
C PRO A 377 4.59 26.79 8.37
N LEU A 378 5.55 26.05 8.90
CA LEU A 378 5.79 25.86 10.32
C LEU A 378 6.63 27.04 10.79
N THR A 379 6.34 27.50 12.01
CA THR A 379 7.16 28.51 12.69
C THR A 379 8.46 27.93 13.25
N TYR A 380 8.67 26.61 13.12
CA TYR A 380 9.82 25.88 13.63
C TYR A 380 10.19 24.72 12.71
N ASP A 381 11.41 24.20 12.86
CA ASP A 381 11.93 23.04 12.12
C ASP A 381 11.59 21.73 12.87
N PRO A 382 10.71 20.86 12.34
CA PRO A 382 10.30 19.63 13.03
C PRO A 382 11.43 18.61 13.13
N TYR A 383 12.47 18.72 12.29
CA TYR A 383 13.65 17.85 12.31
C TYR A 383 14.85 18.49 13.00
N ALA A 384 14.64 19.52 13.82
CA ALA A 384 15.71 20.19 14.55
C ALA A 384 16.53 19.24 15.44
N ALA A 385 15.89 18.26 16.10
CA ALA A 385 16.58 17.27 16.93
C ALA A 385 17.49 16.33 16.11
N PRO A 386 16.99 15.63 15.06
CA PRO A 386 17.84 14.85 14.15
C PRO A 386 19.01 15.64 13.54
N LYS A 387 18.79 16.92 13.19
CA LYS A 387 19.85 17.80 12.67
C LYS A 387 20.92 18.11 13.73
N ARG A 388 20.52 18.41 14.97
CA ARG A 388 21.47 18.58 16.10
C ARG A 388 22.26 17.31 16.41
N MET A 389 21.62 16.15 16.28
CA MET A 389 22.25 14.84 16.44
C MET A 389 23.17 14.46 15.27
N GLY A 390 23.13 15.18 14.15
CA GLY A 390 23.94 14.89 12.96
C GLY A 390 23.47 13.69 12.15
N ILE A 391 22.22 13.24 12.35
CA ILE A 391 21.65 12.06 11.69
C ILE A 391 20.57 12.40 10.66
N PHE A 392 20.24 13.67 10.46
CA PHE A 392 19.26 14.08 9.45
C PHE A 392 19.86 14.07 8.03
N ARG A 393 19.09 13.55 7.06
CA ARG A 393 19.39 13.63 5.64
C ARG A 393 18.13 13.92 4.83
N GLU A 394 18.30 14.66 3.74
CA GLU A 394 17.23 14.93 2.78
C GLU A 394 17.45 14.07 1.52
N THR A 395 16.38 13.51 0.97
CA THR A 395 16.44 12.86 -0.34
C THR A 395 16.41 13.89 -1.47
N THR A 396 16.66 13.45 -2.69
CA THR A 396 16.58 14.32 -3.88
C THR A 396 15.16 14.40 -4.42
N ASP A 397 14.92 15.36 -5.32
CA ASP A 397 13.68 15.42 -6.09
C ASP A 397 13.49 14.17 -6.97
N HIS A 398 12.23 13.88 -7.31
CA HIS A 398 11.85 12.79 -8.20
C HIS A 398 10.59 13.11 -9.01
N ASP A 399 10.36 12.33 -10.06
CA ASP A 399 9.27 12.59 -11.03
C ASP A 399 7.88 12.60 -10.37
N PHE A 400 7.68 11.78 -9.35
CA PHE A 400 6.42 11.72 -8.59
C PHE A 400 6.31 12.71 -7.41
N GLN A 401 7.22 13.68 -7.26
CA GLN A 401 7.29 14.59 -6.09
C GLN A 401 5.98 15.37 -5.90
N HIS A 402 5.29 15.68 -7.00
CA HIS A 402 4.02 16.39 -7.01
C HIS A 402 2.81 15.52 -6.61
N VAL A 403 2.94 14.18 -6.62
CA VAL A 403 1.83 13.24 -6.40
C VAL A 403 1.59 13.01 -4.91
N ASN A 404 0.86 13.94 -4.29
CA ASN A 404 0.48 13.90 -2.88
C ASN A 404 -1.05 13.95 -2.69
N ALA A 405 -1.52 13.80 -1.45
CA ALA A 405 -2.95 13.80 -1.13
C ALA A 405 -3.70 15.05 -1.65
N GLY A 406 -3.07 16.22 -1.62
CA GLY A 406 -3.68 17.47 -2.11
C GLY A 406 -3.87 17.47 -3.62
N GLU A 407 -2.83 17.10 -4.37
CA GLU A 407 -2.89 16.98 -5.83
C GLU A 407 -3.93 15.93 -6.26
N ILE A 408 -3.98 14.79 -5.57
CA ILE A 408 -4.96 13.75 -5.90
C ILE A 408 -6.40 14.23 -5.66
N VAL A 409 -6.65 14.92 -4.54
CA VAL A 409 -7.95 15.56 -4.29
C VAL A 409 -8.27 16.58 -5.39
N GLU A 410 -7.31 17.39 -5.82
CA GLU A 410 -7.50 18.35 -6.91
C GLU A 410 -7.85 17.66 -8.24
N ARG A 411 -7.14 16.59 -8.61
CA ARG A 411 -7.44 15.78 -9.82
C ARG A 411 -8.86 15.23 -9.80
N ILE A 412 -9.33 14.76 -8.64
CA ILE A 412 -10.71 14.27 -8.45
C ILE A 412 -11.72 15.41 -8.59
N LEU A 413 -11.46 16.57 -7.97
CA LEU A 413 -12.35 17.72 -8.04
C LEU A 413 -12.45 18.30 -9.46
N LYS A 414 -11.37 18.30 -10.24
CA LYS A 414 -11.37 18.73 -11.66
C LYS A 414 -12.31 17.91 -12.53
N SER A 415 -12.52 16.63 -12.20
CA SER A 415 -13.40 15.72 -12.96
C SER A 415 -14.61 15.28 -12.14
N ARG A 416 -15.07 16.13 -11.21
CA ARG A 416 -16.14 15.81 -10.25
C ARG A 416 -17.39 15.23 -10.89
N GLU A 417 -17.91 15.85 -11.96
CA GLU A 417 -19.14 15.39 -12.63
C GLU A 417 -19.00 13.96 -13.18
N ALA A 418 -17.86 13.64 -13.79
CA ALA A 418 -17.57 12.30 -14.30
C ALA A 418 -17.45 11.27 -13.17
N TYR A 419 -16.85 11.65 -12.03
CA TYR A 419 -16.74 10.78 -10.87
C TYR A 419 -18.07 10.55 -10.16
N GLU A 420 -18.89 11.59 -9.99
CA GLU A 420 -20.25 11.45 -9.46
C GLU A 420 -21.09 10.52 -10.36
N ALA A 421 -20.95 10.60 -11.68
CA ALA A 421 -21.59 9.68 -12.62
C ALA A 421 -21.11 8.23 -12.45
N ARG A 422 -19.79 8.02 -12.34
CA ARG A 422 -19.18 6.70 -12.07
C ARG A 422 -19.65 6.13 -10.73
N GLN A 423 -19.77 6.95 -9.68
CA GLN A 423 -20.28 6.51 -8.38
C GLN A 423 -21.74 6.06 -8.47
N ARG A 424 -22.59 6.80 -9.18
CA ARG A 424 -23.99 6.39 -9.43
C ARG A 424 -24.08 5.04 -10.13
N ALA A 425 -23.29 4.83 -11.19
CA ALA A 425 -23.27 3.56 -11.92
C ALA A 425 -22.80 2.38 -11.05
N LYS A 426 -21.79 2.60 -10.19
CA LYS A 426 -21.33 1.59 -9.24
C LYS A 426 -22.37 1.23 -8.19
N LEU A 427 -23.08 2.21 -7.63
CA LEU A 427 -24.13 1.97 -6.64
C LEU A 427 -25.27 1.13 -7.22
N GLN A 428 -25.71 1.45 -8.44
CA GLN A 428 -26.70 0.65 -9.17
C GLN A 428 -26.21 -0.79 -9.38
N LYS A 429 -24.93 -0.96 -9.69
CA LYS A 429 -24.33 -2.30 -9.84
C LYS A 429 -24.32 -3.09 -8.54
N ALA A 430 -23.95 -2.46 -7.42
CA ALA A 430 -23.98 -3.10 -6.10
C ALA A 430 -25.41 -3.52 -5.70
N GLU A 431 -26.42 -2.71 -5.99
CA GLU A 431 -27.83 -3.09 -5.75
C GLU A 431 -28.24 -4.31 -6.59
N ILE A 432 -27.80 -4.38 -7.85
CA ILE A 432 -28.03 -5.55 -8.72
C ILE A 432 -27.31 -6.78 -8.14
N GLU A 433 -26.08 -6.63 -7.66
CA GLU A 433 -25.30 -7.70 -7.00
C GLU A 433 -26.05 -8.28 -5.80
N ASP A 434 -26.54 -7.43 -4.90
CA ASP A 434 -27.30 -7.85 -3.72
C ASP A 434 -28.59 -8.58 -4.10
N GLN A 435 -29.28 -8.13 -5.16
CA GLN A 435 -30.49 -8.81 -5.67
C GLN A 435 -30.20 -10.17 -6.29
N VAL A 436 -29.03 -10.34 -6.94
CA VAL A 436 -28.61 -11.63 -7.51
C VAL A 436 -28.23 -12.59 -6.38
N LYS A 437 -27.38 -12.15 -5.44
CA LYS A 437 -26.99 -12.94 -4.27
C LYS A 437 -28.19 -13.40 -3.43
N SER A 438 -29.17 -12.51 -3.24
CA SER A 438 -30.41 -12.85 -2.51
C SER A 438 -31.23 -13.93 -3.24
N ARG A 439 -31.37 -13.82 -4.57
CA ARG A 439 -32.07 -14.82 -5.38
C ARG A 439 -31.36 -16.18 -5.40
N GLU A 440 -30.03 -16.19 -5.43
CA GLU A 440 -29.25 -17.44 -5.36
C GLU A 440 -29.37 -18.10 -3.99
N ALA A 441 -29.37 -17.31 -2.90
CA ALA A 441 -29.56 -17.82 -1.55
C ALA A 441 -30.98 -18.37 -1.29
N GLU A 442 -32.00 -17.87 -1.99
CA GLU A 442 -33.37 -18.40 -1.95
C GLU A 442 -33.53 -19.73 -2.70
N LEU A 443 -32.57 -20.08 -3.58
CA LEU A 443 -32.58 -21.29 -4.41
C LEU A 443 -31.71 -22.43 -3.85
N THR A 444 -30.98 -22.20 -2.76
CA THR A 444 -30.19 -23.19 -2.00
C THR A 444 -30.81 -23.46 -0.64
#